data_AF-A0A251X7F7-F1
#
_entry.id   AF-A0A251X7F7-F1
#
_cell.length_a   1.000
_cell.length_b   1.000
_cell.length_c   1.000
_cell.angle_alpha   90.00
_cell.angle_beta   90.00
_cell.angle_gamma   90.00
#
_symmetry.space_group_name_H-M   'P 1'
#
loop_
_entity.id
_entity.type
_entity.pdbx_description
1 polymer ?
#
loop_
_entity_poly.entity_id
_entity_poly.type
_entity_poly.pdbx_seq_one_letter_code
_entity_poly.pdbx_strand_id
1 'polypeptide(L)'
;MQSAATLIKIRLAFLGIIALFIMVSIFSYNRMFVLNQKSTEMETNWLPSIVRINAIAAKISDYRMAELLHVLSLVPEEIAQQEKDIERIMRELSSLKQEYQALISSDNELKIYQNTLEKHEEYFRASQEALDYSKRNQKEEATKQLRKSSILFNSLQIELQKLVQLNQEGGEKTSRGGDEIFAQVKTMLVAINIVVALILFIFMLLIEGWSSRIANEAQFDAQDAEKAAASFINRITIKGKLRFAFLGLSVLFIIFTALSLNRMNLINQKSTEIYQN
;
A
#
# COMPACT_ATOMS: atom_id res chain seq x y z
N MET A 1 -33.56 -11.17 45.41
CA MET A 1 -32.17 -11.56 45.07
C MET A 1 -31.94 -11.87 43.59
N GLN A 2 -32.86 -12.55 42.87
CA GLN A 2 -32.68 -12.87 41.43
C GLN A 2 -32.47 -11.65 40.50
N SER A 3 -33.10 -10.51 40.77
CA SER A 3 -32.98 -9.30 39.92
C SER A 3 -31.57 -8.69 39.88
N ALA A 4 -30.86 -8.67 41.01
CA ALA A 4 -29.50 -8.13 41.10
C ALA A 4 -28.49 -9.02 40.36
N ALA A 5 -28.63 -10.35 40.45
CA ALA A 5 -27.81 -11.29 39.72
C ALA A 5 -27.98 -11.15 38.20
N THR A 6 -29.21 -10.88 37.72
CA THR A 6 -29.48 -10.65 36.29
C THR A 6 -28.84 -9.36 35.78
N LEU A 7 -28.89 -8.27 36.56
CA LEU A 7 -28.24 -7.00 36.20
C LEU A 7 -26.72 -7.12 36.12
N ILE A 8 -26.08 -7.86 37.03
CA ILE A 8 -24.64 -8.12 37.00
C ILE A 8 -24.25 -8.93 35.75
N LYS A 9 -25.03 -9.95 35.40
CA LYS A 9 -24.82 -10.74 34.16
C LYS A 9 -24.93 -9.87 32.90
N ILE A 10 -25.92 -8.96 32.84
CA ILE A 10 -26.08 -8.02 31.73
C ILE A 10 -24.89 -7.07 31.62
N ARG A 11 -24.41 -6.51 32.75
CA ARG A 11 -23.25 -5.61 32.78
C ARG A 11 -21.96 -6.32 32.34
N LEU A 12 -21.73 -7.54 32.80
CA LEU A 12 -20.57 -8.35 32.39
C LEU A 12 -20.60 -8.69 30.91
N ALA A 13 -21.76 -9.03 30.36
CA ALA A 13 -21.91 -9.27 28.93
C ALA A 13 -21.65 -7.99 28.10
N PHE A 14 -22.16 -6.84 28.56
CA PHE A 14 -21.91 -5.57 27.91
C PHE A 14 -20.43 -5.18 27.93
N LEU A 15 -19.75 -5.39 29.06
CA LEU A 15 -18.29 -5.24 29.19
C LEU A 15 -17.53 -6.16 28.24
N GLY A 16 -17.97 -7.43 28.12
CA GLY A 16 -17.37 -8.38 27.17
C GLY A 16 -17.50 -7.94 25.71
N ILE A 17 -18.66 -7.37 25.33
CA ILE A 17 -18.89 -6.80 24.00
C ILE A 17 -17.95 -5.61 23.77
N ILE A 18 -17.85 -4.68 24.73
CA ILE A 18 -16.92 -3.54 24.63
C ILE A 18 -15.46 -4.00 24.50
N ALA A 19 -15.04 -5.00 25.29
CA ALA A 19 -13.69 -5.56 25.20
C ALA A 19 -13.42 -6.17 23.82
N LEU A 20 -14.39 -6.90 23.25
CA LEU A 20 -14.32 -7.41 21.88
C LEU A 20 -14.15 -6.26 20.87
N PHE A 21 -14.93 -5.19 21.01
CA PHE A 21 -14.83 -4.00 20.14
C PHE A 21 -13.46 -3.34 20.17
N ILE A 22 -12.89 -3.16 21.36
CA ILE A 22 -11.56 -2.57 21.52
C ILE A 22 -10.51 -3.47 20.87
N MET A 23 -10.57 -4.78 21.12
CA MET A 23 -9.62 -5.74 20.55
C MET A 23 -9.64 -5.72 19.01
N VAL A 24 -10.84 -5.67 18.42
CA VAL A 24 -11.02 -5.60 16.96
C VAL A 24 -10.51 -4.27 16.41
N SER A 25 -10.82 -3.16 17.07
CA SER A 25 -10.37 -1.83 16.66
C SER A 25 -8.85 -1.74 16.63
N ILE A 26 -8.18 -2.24 17.68
CA ILE A 26 -6.71 -2.30 17.74
C ILE A 26 -6.15 -3.19 16.63
N PHE A 27 -6.73 -4.36 16.40
CA PHE A 27 -6.26 -5.27 15.35
C PHE A 27 -6.42 -4.66 13.95
N SER A 28 -7.60 -4.12 13.64
CA SER A 28 -7.87 -3.49 12.34
C SER A 28 -6.96 -2.28 12.10
N TYR A 29 -6.72 -1.48 13.14
CA TYR A 29 -5.77 -0.37 13.07
C TYR A 29 -4.35 -0.86 12.76
N ASN A 30 -3.86 -1.87 13.46
CA ASN A 30 -2.53 -2.45 13.21
C ASN A 30 -2.40 -2.99 11.79
N ARG A 31 -3.43 -3.67 11.26
CA ARG A 31 -3.38 -4.18 9.89
C ARG A 31 -3.42 -3.07 8.84
N MET A 32 -4.22 -2.03 9.06
CA MET A 32 -4.23 -0.84 8.19
C MET A 32 -2.89 -0.09 8.23
N PHE A 33 -2.24 -0.05 9.39
CA PHE A 33 -0.89 0.50 9.51
C PHE A 33 0.12 -0.28 8.67
N VAL A 34 0.11 -1.62 8.73
CA VAL A 34 0.99 -2.45 7.87
C VAL A 34 0.66 -2.28 6.38
N LEU A 35 -0.63 -2.20 6.01
CA LEU A 35 -1.03 -1.92 4.62
C LEU A 35 -0.48 -0.57 4.15
N ASN A 36 -0.57 0.47 4.99
CA ASN A 36 -0.03 1.79 4.66
C ASN A 36 1.51 1.78 4.53
N GLN A 37 2.22 0.99 5.35
CA GLN A 37 3.66 0.80 5.16
C GLN A 37 3.98 0.17 3.80
N LYS A 38 3.18 -0.81 3.35
CA LYS A 38 3.36 -1.44 2.03
C LYS A 38 3.11 -0.46 0.88
N SER A 39 2.09 0.40 0.99
CA SER A 39 1.88 1.50 0.04
C SER A 39 3.02 2.51 0.06
N THR A 40 3.54 2.84 1.25
CA THR A 40 4.69 3.76 1.38
C THR A 40 5.93 3.17 0.72
N GLU A 41 6.21 1.88 0.93
CA GLU A 41 7.33 1.18 0.29
C GLU A 41 7.26 1.24 -1.25
N MET A 42 6.06 1.16 -1.83
CA MET A 42 5.85 1.34 -3.27
C MET A 42 6.17 2.76 -3.73
N GLU A 43 5.67 3.76 -3.01
CA GLU A 43 5.83 5.17 -3.34
C GLU A 43 7.27 5.66 -3.18
N THR A 44 7.96 5.21 -2.13
CA THR A 44 9.27 5.75 -1.75
C THR A 44 10.45 4.93 -2.26
N ASN A 45 10.22 3.70 -2.72
CA ASN A 45 11.30 2.81 -3.15
C ASN A 45 11.05 2.20 -4.54
N TRP A 46 10.06 1.29 -4.66
CA TRP A 46 9.91 0.47 -5.87
C TRP A 46 9.62 1.29 -7.14
N LEU A 47 8.65 2.21 -7.07
CA LEU A 47 8.29 3.03 -8.23
C LEU A 47 9.39 4.04 -8.58
N PRO A 48 9.95 4.82 -7.63
CA PRO A 48 11.11 5.67 -7.91
C PRO A 48 12.30 4.92 -8.51
N SER A 49 12.62 3.71 -8.03
CA SER A 49 13.73 2.90 -8.57
C SER A 49 13.53 2.62 -10.05
N ILE A 50 12.36 2.13 -10.45
CA ILE A 50 12.03 1.84 -11.86
C ILE A 50 12.14 3.11 -12.71
N VAL A 51 11.60 4.23 -12.23
CA VAL A 51 11.67 5.51 -12.93
C VAL A 51 13.12 5.96 -13.12
N ARG A 52 13.97 5.85 -12.10
CA ARG A 52 15.37 6.26 -12.17
C ARG A 52 16.22 5.35 -13.04
N ILE A 53 16.03 4.04 -12.99
CA ILE A 53 16.73 3.10 -13.89
C ILE A 53 16.36 3.39 -15.35
N ASN A 54 15.07 3.61 -15.64
CA ASN A 54 14.63 3.96 -17.00
C ASN A 54 15.17 5.31 -17.46
N ALA A 55 15.24 6.31 -16.57
CA ALA A 55 15.88 7.59 -16.89
C ALA A 55 17.38 7.43 -17.19
N ILE A 56 18.08 6.57 -16.46
CA ILE A 56 19.48 6.20 -16.74
C ILE A 56 19.60 5.56 -18.13
N ALA A 57 18.75 4.58 -18.45
CA ALA A 57 18.75 3.90 -19.75
C ALA A 57 18.45 4.86 -20.92
N ALA A 58 17.53 5.80 -20.72
CA ALA A 58 17.22 6.86 -21.67
C ALA A 58 18.44 7.78 -21.89
N LYS A 59 19.09 8.25 -20.82
CA LYS A 59 20.28 9.11 -20.93
C LYS A 59 21.46 8.41 -21.59
N ILE A 60 21.65 7.12 -21.35
CA ILE A 60 22.65 6.31 -22.07
C ILE A 60 22.30 6.20 -23.57
N SER A 61 21.02 6.14 -23.92
CA SER A 61 20.56 6.14 -25.32
C SER A 61 20.74 7.51 -25.97
N ASP A 62 20.45 8.60 -25.27
CA ASP A 62 20.73 9.98 -25.72
C ASP A 62 22.23 10.16 -25.98
N TYR A 63 23.08 9.66 -25.08
CA TYR A 63 24.53 9.67 -25.24
C TYR A 63 24.95 8.92 -26.51
N ARG A 64 24.42 7.70 -26.73
CA ARG A 64 24.69 6.92 -27.94
C ARG A 64 24.25 7.65 -29.21
N MET A 65 23.12 8.37 -29.17
CA MET A 65 22.67 9.17 -30.30
C MET A 65 23.63 10.32 -30.60
N ALA A 66 24.05 11.08 -29.58
CA ALA A 66 25.01 12.17 -29.73
C ALA A 66 26.37 11.66 -30.23
N GLU A 67 26.81 10.50 -29.75
CA GLU A 67 28.01 9.79 -30.23
C GLU A 67 27.93 9.47 -31.73
N LEU A 68 26.80 8.92 -32.18
CA LEU A 68 26.58 8.62 -33.60
C LEU A 68 26.59 9.90 -34.46
N LEU A 69 25.90 10.95 -34.01
CA LEU A 69 25.87 12.23 -34.71
C LEU A 69 27.26 12.87 -34.78
N HIS A 70 28.04 12.80 -33.69
CA HIS A 70 29.42 13.30 -33.66
C HIS A 70 30.29 12.63 -34.72
N VAL A 71 30.18 11.31 -34.86
CA VAL A 71 30.93 10.56 -35.87
C VAL A 71 30.45 10.85 -37.29
N LEU A 72 29.13 10.98 -37.50
CA LEU A 72 28.55 11.21 -38.83
C LEU A 72 28.70 12.65 -39.35
N SER A 73 28.80 13.64 -38.45
CA SER A 73 28.93 15.04 -38.84
C SER A 73 30.24 15.32 -39.56
N LEU A 74 30.13 16.11 -40.63
CA LEU A 74 31.25 16.61 -41.44
C LEU A 74 31.57 18.09 -41.13
N VAL A 75 30.69 18.76 -40.39
CA VAL A 75 30.77 20.18 -40.06
C VAL A 75 31.35 20.35 -38.64
N PRO A 76 32.46 21.09 -38.45
CA PRO A 76 33.09 21.26 -37.14
C PRO A 76 32.16 21.82 -36.06
N GLU A 77 31.25 22.72 -36.42
CA GLU A 77 30.28 23.31 -35.52
C GLU A 77 29.29 22.27 -34.97
N GLU A 78 28.85 21.32 -35.81
CA GLU A 78 27.97 20.23 -35.38
C GLU A 78 28.69 19.26 -34.44
N ILE A 79 29.95 18.93 -34.75
CA ILE A 79 30.80 18.11 -33.89
C ILE A 79 30.93 18.76 -32.51
N ALA A 80 31.27 20.05 -32.46
CA ALA A 80 31.39 20.80 -31.21
C ALA A 80 30.07 20.88 -30.44
N GLN A 81 28.93 20.95 -31.14
CA GLN A 81 27.62 20.89 -30.50
C GLN A 81 27.37 19.53 -29.85
N GLN A 82 27.65 18.42 -30.54
CA GLN A 82 27.50 17.08 -29.96
C GLN A 82 28.40 16.86 -28.74
N GLU A 83 29.60 17.44 -28.72
CA GLU A 83 30.49 17.39 -27.54
C GLU A 83 29.87 18.07 -26.33
N LYS A 84 29.26 19.24 -26.51
CA LYS A 84 28.54 19.94 -25.43
C LYS A 84 27.34 19.13 -24.93
N ASP A 85 26.61 18.50 -25.84
CA ASP A 85 25.48 17.64 -25.48
C ASP A 85 25.92 16.40 -24.72
N ILE A 86 27.00 15.75 -25.15
CA ILE A 86 27.63 14.63 -24.44
C ILE A 86 28.01 15.03 -23.01
N GLU A 87 28.70 16.16 -22.83
CA GLU A 87 29.08 16.64 -21.50
C GLU A 87 27.87 16.91 -20.60
N ARG A 88 26.80 17.49 -21.16
CA ARG A 88 25.55 17.73 -20.43
C ARG A 88 24.90 16.40 -20.01
N ILE A 89 24.78 15.45 -20.93
CA ILE A 89 24.20 14.13 -20.67
C ILE A 89 25.00 13.41 -19.58
N MET A 90 26.34 13.47 -19.61
CA MET A 90 27.18 12.85 -18.58
C MET A 90 26.94 13.44 -17.18
N ARG A 91 26.73 14.76 -17.07
CA ARG A 91 26.38 15.40 -15.79
C ARG A 91 25.01 14.94 -15.28
N GLU A 92 24.00 14.93 -16.15
CA GLU A 92 22.65 14.46 -15.81
C GLU A 92 22.65 12.98 -15.40
N LEU A 93 23.39 12.14 -16.14
CA LEU A 93 23.55 10.71 -15.86
C LEU A 93 24.21 10.46 -14.50
N SER A 94 25.18 11.29 -14.10
CA SER A 94 25.81 11.19 -12.79
C SER A 94 24.83 11.45 -11.65
N SER A 95 23.97 12.48 -11.77
CA SER A 95 22.89 12.75 -10.78
C SER A 95 21.94 11.57 -10.67
N LEU A 96 21.44 11.07 -11.81
CA LEU A 96 20.49 9.96 -11.84
C LEU A 96 21.06 8.68 -11.20
N LYS A 97 22.35 8.41 -11.39
CA LYS A 97 23.03 7.28 -10.74
C LYS A 97 23.09 7.43 -9.22
N GLN A 98 23.40 8.63 -8.72
CA GLN A 98 23.40 8.90 -7.28
C GLN A 98 22.01 8.76 -6.68
N GLU A 99 20.99 9.28 -7.36
CA GLU A 99 19.59 9.17 -6.96
C GLU A 99 19.15 7.69 -6.92
N TYR A 100 19.49 6.91 -7.94
CA TYR A 100 19.17 5.47 -7.94
C TYR A 100 19.93 4.70 -6.87
N GLN A 101 21.22 5.00 -6.65
CA GLN A 101 22.03 4.34 -5.63
C GLN A 101 21.43 4.49 -4.22
N ALA A 102 20.79 5.63 -3.93
CA ALA A 102 20.11 5.86 -2.65
C ALA A 102 18.83 5.01 -2.45
N LEU A 103 18.30 4.44 -3.53
CA LEU A 103 17.10 3.59 -3.52
C LEU A 103 17.43 2.10 -3.48
N ILE A 104 18.72 1.72 -3.56
CA ILE A 104 19.11 0.30 -3.51
C ILE A 104 18.73 -0.29 -2.16
N SER A 105 17.91 -1.34 -2.19
CA SER A 105 17.22 -1.86 -1.01
C SER A 105 17.58 -3.32 -0.67
N SER A 106 18.44 -3.96 -1.49
CA SER A 106 18.90 -5.32 -1.24
C SER A 106 20.31 -5.60 -1.75
N ASP A 107 20.98 -6.59 -1.16
CA ASP A 107 22.32 -7.04 -1.59
C ASP A 107 22.34 -7.58 -3.02
N ASN A 108 21.23 -8.21 -3.46
CA ASN A 108 21.10 -8.71 -4.82
C ASN A 108 21.01 -7.56 -5.82
N GLU A 109 20.21 -6.54 -5.50
CA GLU A 109 20.13 -5.32 -6.31
C GLU A 109 21.48 -4.62 -6.41
N LEU A 110 22.19 -4.47 -5.28
CA LEU A 110 23.51 -3.87 -5.24
C LEU A 110 24.51 -4.60 -6.17
N LYS A 111 24.51 -5.93 -6.17
CA LYS A 111 25.37 -6.72 -7.06
C LYS A 111 25.07 -6.48 -8.54
N ILE A 112 23.80 -6.47 -8.93
CA ILE A 112 23.41 -6.22 -10.32
C ILE A 112 23.79 -4.78 -10.71
N TYR A 113 23.62 -3.82 -9.78
CA TYR A 113 24.02 -2.44 -10.02
C TYR A 113 25.53 -2.27 -10.19
N GLN A 114 26.34 -2.95 -9.38
CA GLN A 114 27.80 -2.95 -9.55
C GLN A 114 28.22 -3.49 -10.92
N ASN A 115 27.64 -4.61 -11.36
CA ASN A 115 27.87 -5.13 -12.71
C ASN A 115 27.40 -4.16 -13.80
N THR A 116 26.29 -3.44 -13.57
CA THR A 116 25.82 -2.38 -14.48
C THR A 116 26.83 -1.23 -14.58
N LEU A 117 27.46 -0.84 -13.48
CA LEU A 117 28.51 0.20 -13.46
C LEU A 117 29.75 -0.25 -14.24
N GLU A 118 30.17 -1.50 -14.08
CA GLU A 118 31.28 -2.07 -14.87
C GLU A 118 30.98 -2.05 -16.37
N LYS A 119 29.77 -2.49 -16.78
CA LYS A 119 29.34 -2.44 -18.20
C LYS A 119 29.21 -1.03 -18.73
N HIS A 120 28.78 -0.10 -17.88
CA HIS A 120 28.77 1.31 -18.21
C HIS A 120 30.18 1.82 -18.52
N GLU A 121 31.16 1.53 -17.66
CA GLU A 121 32.55 1.95 -17.89
C GLU A 121 33.16 1.31 -19.15
N GLU A 122 32.91 0.02 -19.39
CA GLU A 122 33.34 -0.67 -20.61
C GLU A 122 32.81 0.03 -21.87
N TYR A 123 31.50 0.31 -21.93
CA TYR A 123 30.88 0.99 -23.05
C TYR A 123 31.44 2.41 -23.23
N PHE A 124 31.48 3.21 -22.17
CA PHE A 124 31.91 4.61 -22.24
C PHE A 124 33.39 4.74 -22.63
N ARG A 125 34.26 3.82 -22.20
CA ARG A 125 35.65 3.78 -22.66
C ARG A 125 35.75 3.53 -24.16
N ALA A 126 35.04 2.50 -24.65
CA ALA A 126 35.03 2.18 -26.08
C ALA A 126 34.41 3.30 -26.92
N SER A 127 33.41 3.99 -26.36
CA SER A 127 32.77 5.15 -26.98
C SER A 127 33.72 6.36 -27.07
N GLN A 128 34.45 6.65 -26.00
CA GLN A 128 35.43 7.74 -26.00
C GLN A 128 36.49 7.53 -27.09
N GLU A 129 36.96 6.31 -27.30
CA GLU A 129 37.88 6.00 -28.40
C GLU A 129 37.28 6.34 -29.77
N ALA A 130 35.98 6.10 -29.99
CA ALA A 130 35.29 6.44 -31.24
C ALA A 130 35.20 7.96 -31.44
N LEU A 131 34.87 8.70 -30.38
CA LEU A 131 34.84 10.16 -30.39
C LEU A 131 36.23 10.73 -30.70
N ASP A 132 37.29 10.19 -30.09
CA ASP A 132 38.66 10.63 -30.32
C ASP A 132 39.13 10.40 -31.77
N TYR A 133 38.73 9.28 -32.40
CA TYR A 133 38.95 9.08 -33.83
C TYR A 133 38.17 10.10 -34.67
N SER A 134 36.91 10.37 -34.33
CA SER A 134 36.08 11.35 -35.04
C SER A 134 36.65 12.77 -34.95
N LYS A 135 37.12 13.20 -33.77
CA LYS A 135 37.78 14.51 -33.57
C LYS A 135 39.02 14.70 -34.44
N ARG A 136 39.74 13.60 -34.74
CA ARG A 136 40.91 13.57 -35.63
C ARG A 136 40.54 13.40 -37.11
N ASN A 137 39.24 13.47 -37.44
CA ASN A 137 38.68 13.24 -38.76
C ASN A 137 38.99 11.84 -39.35
N GLN A 138 39.23 10.84 -38.48
CA GLN A 138 39.48 9.44 -38.83
C GLN A 138 38.15 8.66 -38.84
N LYS A 139 37.33 8.91 -39.86
CA LYS A 139 35.92 8.48 -39.89
C LYS A 139 35.74 6.97 -40.03
N GLU A 140 36.60 6.29 -40.78
CA GLU A 140 36.58 4.82 -40.89
C GLU A 140 36.87 4.14 -39.54
N GLU A 141 37.89 4.61 -38.83
CA GLU A 141 38.30 4.11 -37.52
C GLU A 141 37.23 4.40 -36.46
N ALA A 142 36.67 5.61 -36.46
CA ALA A 142 35.56 5.99 -35.59
C ALA A 142 34.36 5.06 -35.83
N THR A 143 33.99 4.82 -37.09
CA THR A 143 32.88 3.93 -37.46
C THR A 143 33.14 2.48 -37.04
N LYS A 144 34.37 1.99 -37.23
CA LYS A 144 34.78 0.64 -36.80
C LYS A 144 34.66 0.51 -35.27
N GLN A 145 35.06 1.54 -34.54
CA GLN A 145 34.98 1.56 -33.08
C GLN A 145 33.53 1.64 -32.59
N LEU A 146 32.68 2.46 -33.22
CA LEU A 146 31.24 2.52 -32.95
C LEU A 146 30.58 1.15 -33.08
N ARG A 147 30.91 0.39 -34.13
CA ARG A 147 30.36 -0.96 -34.34
C ARG A 147 30.75 -1.92 -33.22
N LYS A 148 31.98 -1.81 -32.70
CA LYS A 148 32.42 -2.59 -31.53
C LYS A 148 31.68 -2.16 -30.26
N SER A 149 31.56 -0.86 -30.01
CA SER A 149 30.88 -0.34 -28.83
C SER A 149 29.38 -0.63 -28.81
N SER A 150 28.73 -0.89 -29.96
CA SER A 150 27.33 -1.37 -30.03
C SER A 150 27.09 -2.64 -29.21
N ILE A 151 28.03 -3.58 -29.18
CA ILE A 151 27.87 -4.83 -28.42
C ILE A 151 27.87 -4.52 -26.91
N LEU A 152 28.75 -3.62 -26.48
CA LEU A 152 28.85 -3.17 -25.08
C LEU A 152 27.61 -2.36 -24.66
N PHE A 153 27.14 -1.46 -25.54
CA PHE A 153 25.89 -0.73 -25.33
C PHE A 153 24.71 -1.68 -25.13
N ASN A 154 24.54 -2.69 -25.99
CA ASN A 154 23.47 -3.67 -25.85
C ASN A 154 23.60 -4.49 -24.56
N SER A 155 24.83 -4.88 -24.18
CA SER A 155 25.08 -5.56 -22.92
C SER A 155 24.71 -4.70 -21.71
N LEU A 156 25.00 -3.40 -21.74
CA LEU A 156 24.63 -2.45 -20.69
C LEU A 156 23.11 -2.29 -20.58
N GLN A 157 22.40 -2.20 -21.71
CA GLN A 157 20.93 -2.12 -21.72
C GLN A 157 20.28 -3.38 -21.11
N ILE A 158 20.86 -4.57 -21.36
CA ILE A 158 20.40 -5.81 -20.73
C ILE A 158 20.57 -5.78 -19.20
N GLU A 159 21.70 -5.26 -18.69
CA GLU A 159 21.90 -5.15 -17.24
C GLU A 159 20.94 -4.14 -16.59
N LEU A 160 20.68 -3.00 -17.25
CA LEU A 160 19.67 -2.05 -16.80
C LEU A 160 18.27 -2.67 -16.78
N GLN A 161 17.92 -3.48 -17.78
CA GLN A 161 16.65 -4.20 -17.82
C GLN A 161 16.52 -5.21 -16.66
N LYS A 162 17.61 -5.88 -16.26
CA LYS A 162 17.60 -6.75 -15.07
C LYS A 162 17.29 -5.97 -13.79
N LEU A 163 17.82 -4.75 -13.63
CA LEU A 163 17.49 -3.89 -12.50
C LEU A 163 16.01 -3.46 -12.51
N VAL A 164 15.47 -3.10 -13.67
CA VAL A 164 14.03 -2.80 -13.82
C VAL A 164 13.19 -4.01 -13.43
N GLN A 165 13.52 -5.19 -13.96
CA GLN A 165 12.78 -6.41 -13.67
C GLN A 165 12.82 -6.76 -12.18
N LEU A 166 13.99 -6.66 -11.53
CA LEU A 166 14.12 -6.91 -10.09
C LEU A 166 13.23 -5.97 -9.27
N ASN A 167 13.23 -4.69 -9.58
CA ASN A 167 12.42 -3.70 -8.87
C ASN A 167 10.92 -3.87 -9.15
N GLN A 168 10.55 -4.27 -10.37
CA GLN A 168 9.18 -4.61 -10.71
C GLN A 168 8.71 -5.84 -9.91
N GLU A 169 9.51 -6.91 -9.85
CA GLU A 169 9.18 -8.11 -9.07
C GLU A 169 9.07 -7.80 -7.57
N GLY A 170 9.94 -6.95 -7.04
CA GLY A 170 9.87 -6.43 -5.66
C GLY A 170 8.59 -5.65 -5.38
N GLY A 171 8.22 -4.75 -6.31
CA GLY A 171 6.96 -4.03 -6.28
C GLY A 171 5.76 -4.99 -6.29
N GLU A 172 5.66 -5.86 -7.29
CA GLU A 172 4.55 -6.82 -7.41
C GLU A 172 4.40 -7.71 -6.17
N LYS A 173 5.50 -8.13 -5.55
CA LYS A 173 5.47 -8.87 -4.28
C LYS A 173 4.92 -8.02 -3.14
N THR A 174 5.32 -6.75 -3.06
CA THR A 174 4.81 -5.79 -2.07
C THR A 174 3.31 -5.53 -2.25
N SER A 175 2.85 -5.40 -3.50
CA SER A 175 1.44 -5.22 -3.83
C SER A 175 0.61 -6.43 -3.38
N ARG A 176 1.03 -7.64 -3.78
CA ARG A 176 0.33 -8.89 -3.40
C ARG A 176 0.24 -9.07 -1.88
N GLY A 177 1.32 -8.76 -1.17
CA GLY A 177 1.29 -8.76 0.30
C GLY A 177 0.29 -7.76 0.89
N GLY A 178 0.14 -6.58 0.27
CA GLY A 178 -0.91 -5.61 0.62
C GLY A 178 -2.32 -6.15 0.38
N ASP A 179 -2.56 -6.77 -0.77
CA ASP A 179 -3.85 -7.37 -1.13
C ASP A 179 -4.27 -8.47 -0.16
N GLU A 180 -3.33 -9.34 0.24
CA GLU A 180 -3.56 -10.38 1.24
C GLU A 180 -3.93 -9.80 2.61
N ILE A 181 -3.23 -8.75 3.06
CA ILE A 181 -3.55 -8.05 4.30
C ILE A 181 -4.95 -7.45 4.21
N PHE A 182 -5.29 -6.81 3.09
CA PHE A 182 -6.61 -6.21 2.88
C PHE A 182 -7.71 -7.27 2.93
N ALA A 183 -7.54 -8.40 2.25
CA ALA A 183 -8.49 -9.51 2.24
C ALA A 183 -8.69 -10.11 3.64
N GLN A 184 -7.61 -10.26 4.41
CA GLN A 184 -7.68 -10.73 5.80
C GLN A 184 -8.48 -9.76 6.68
N VAL A 185 -8.22 -8.45 6.58
CA VAL A 185 -8.96 -7.43 7.33
C VAL A 185 -10.44 -7.45 6.98
N LYS A 186 -10.78 -7.51 5.69
CA LYS A 186 -12.16 -7.57 5.22
C LYS A 186 -12.89 -8.80 5.77
N THR A 187 -12.30 -9.99 5.63
CA THR A 187 -12.89 -11.25 6.08
C THR A 187 -13.13 -11.24 7.59
N MET A 188 -12.14 -10.79 8.36
CA MET A 188 -12.25 -10.71 9.81
C MET A 188 -13.34 -9.71 10.24
N LEU A 189 -13.36 -8.52 9.64
CA LEU A 189 -14.39 -7.52 9.93
C LEU A 189 -15.80 -8.06 9.65
N VAL A 190 -16.02 -8.73 8.51
CA VAL A 190 -17.31 -9.34 8.20
C VAL A 190 -17.69 -10.41 9.23
N ALA A 191 -16.76 -11.31 9.58
CA ALA A 191 -17.00 -12.36 10.56
C ALA A 191 -17.38 -11.79 11.95
N ILE A 192 -16.65 -10.77 12.41
CA ILE A 192 -16.95 -10.08 13.67
C ILE A 192 -18.30 -9.39 13.61
N ASN A 193 -18.63 -8.74 12.49
CA ASN A 193 -19.94 -8.10 12.32
C ASN A 193 -21.08 -9.11 12.46
N ILE A 194 -20.94 -10.30 11.89
CA ILE A 194 -21.91 -11.39 12.04
C ILE A 194 -21.99 -11.84 13.50
N VAL A 195 -20.86 -12.06 14.18
CA VAL A 195 -20.84 -12.49 15.58
C VAL A 195 -21.48 -11.44 16.50
N VAL A 196 -21.16 -10.16 16.34
CA VAL A 196 -21.76 -9.07 17.11
C VAL A 196 -23.26 -8.99 16.85
N ALA A 197 -23.70 -9.09 15.58
CA ALA A 197 -25.12 -9.09 15.24
C ALA A 197 -25.87 -10.26 15.89
N LEU A 198 -25.30 -11.47 15.87
CA LEU A 198 -25.87 -12.66 16.52
C LEU A 198 -25.96 -12.50 18.03
N ILE A 199 -24.92 -11.95 18.68
CA ILE A 199 -24.93 -11.68 20.12
C ILE A 199 -26.05 -10.69 20.45
N LEU A 200 -26.14 -9.57 19.74
CA LEU A 200 -27.18 -8.56 19.95
C LEU A 200 -28.59 -9.15 19.74
N PHE A 201 -28.75 -10.01 18.73
CA PHE A 201 -30.02 -10.70 18.45
C PHE A 201 -30.42 -11.67 19.57
N ILE A 202 -29.50 -12.53 20.03
CA ILE A 202 -29.74 -13.45 21.16
C ILE A 202 -30.08 -12.64 22.43
N PHE A 203 -29.36 -11.53 22.68
CA PHE A 203 -29.64 -10.65 23.80
C PHE A 203 -31.06 -10.06 23.74
N MET A 204 -31.52 -9.64 22.56
CA MET A 204 -32.88 -9.15 22.35
C MET A 204 -33.93 -10.23 22.71
N LEU A 205 -33.75 -11.46 22.22
CA LEU A 205 -34.63 -12.58 22.53
C LEU A 205 -34.67 -12.92 24.03
N LEU A 206 -33.52 -12.88 24.72
CA LEU A 206 -33.44 -13.12 26.15
C LEU A 206 -34.16 -12.04 26.98
N ILE A 207 -34.06 -10.77 26.60
CA ILE A 207 -34.78 -9.67 27.26
C ILE A 207 -36.30 -9.86 27.08
N GLU A 208 -36.74 -10.29 25.90
CA GLU A 208 -38.16 -10.57 25.63
C GLU A 208 -38.65 -11.77 26.43
N GLY A 209 -37.92 -12.89 26.44
CA GLY A 209 -38.28 -14.10 27.20
C GLY A 209 -38.25 -13.93 28.72
N TRP A 210 -37.31 -13.14 29.26
CA TRP A 210 -37.29 -12.80 30.69
C TRP A 210 -38.51 -11.97 31.10
N SER A 211 -38.95 -11.09 30.20
CA SER A 211 -40.05 -10.18 30.47
C SER A 211 -41.44 -10.82 30.42
N SER A 212 -41.66 -11.83 29.58
CA SER A 212 -42.94 -12.54 29.50
C SER A 212 -43.16 -13.47 30.69
N ARG A 213 -42.09 -14.10 31.20
CA ARG A 213 -42.15 -14.96 32.40
C ARG A 213 -42.55 -14.19 33.66
N ILE A 214 -42.03 -12.98 33.84
CA ILE A 214 -42.34 -12.17 35.02
C ILE A 214 -43.71 -11.47 34.91
N ALA A 215 -44.19 -11.19 33.69
CA ALA A 215 -45.54 -10.66 33.48
C ALA A 215 -46.63 -11.67 33.91
N ASN A 216 -46.39 -12.97 33.69
CA ASN A 216 -47.29 -14.04 34.13
C ASN A 216 -47.27 -14.26 35.66
N GLU A 217 -46.16 -13.92 36.33
CA GLU A 217 -46.00 -14.04 37.79
C GLU A 217 -46.66 -12.87 38.55
N ALA A 218 -46.71 -11.67 37.96
CA ALA A 218 -47.31 -10.48 38.56
C ALA A 218 -48.86 -10.49 38.59
N GLN A 219 -49.49 -11.46 37.92
CA GLN A 219 -50.95 -11.61 37.91
C GLN A 219 -51.51 -12.20 39.22
N PHE A 220 -50.64 -12.57 40.18
CA PHE A 220 -51.04 -13.33 41.37
C PHE A 220 -51.14 -12.50 42.68
N ASP A 221 -50.77 -11.21 42.70
CA ASP A 221 -50.70 -10.44 43.96
C ASP A 221 -51.55 -9.15 43.91
N ALA A 222 -52.86 -9.31 44.13
CA ALA A 222 -53.86 -8.24 44.07
C ALA A 222 -53.88 -7.32 45.31
N GLN A 223 -53.06 -7.60 46.34
CA GLN A 223 -53.16 -6.95 47.65
C GLN A 223 -52.41 -5.61 47.76
N ASP A 224 -51.56 -5.27 46.78
CA ASP A 224 -50.75 -4.03 46.74
C ASP A 224 -50.73 -3.43 45.31
N ALA A 225 -51.91 -3.15 44.75
CA ALA A 225 -52.09 -2.70 43.37
C ALA A 225 -51.24 -1.47 42.99
N GLU A 226 -51.00 -0.55 43.93
CA GLU A 226 -50.17 0.65 43.71
C GLU A 226 -48.68 0.31 43.58
N LYS A 227 -48.14 -0.58 44.43
CA LYS A 227 -46.75 -1.07 44.30
C LYS A 227 -46.59 -1.93 43.06
N ALA A 228 -47.61 -2.72 42.71
CA ALA A 228 -47.63 -3.48 41.47
C ALA A 228 -47.58 -2.55 40.25
N ALA A 229 -48.37 -1.46 40.24
CA ALA A 229 -48.37 -0.46 39.18
C ALA A 229 -47.03 0.29 39.08
N ALA A 230 -46.45 0.75 40.20
CA ALA A 230 -45.16 1.43 40.21
C ALA A 230 -44.01 0.50 39.75
N SER A 231 -44.03 -0.76 40.19
CA SER A 231 -43.14 -1.83 39.72
C SER A 231 -43.29 -2.06 38.21
N PHE A 232 -44.53 -2.10 37.71
CA PHE A 232 -44.83 -2.33 36.30
C PHE A 232 -44.36 -1.15 35.41
N ILE A 233 -44.63 0.09 35.84
CA ILE A 233 -44.16 1.31 35.16
C ILE A 233 -42.64 1.35 35.12
N ASN A 234 -41.96 1.19 36.26
CA ASN A 234 -40.49 1.21 36.30
C ASN A 234 -39.88 0.10 35.42
N ARG A 235 -40.52 -1.07 35.34
CA ARG A 235 -40.11 -2.15 34.43
C ARG A 235 -40.31 -1.79 32.96
N ILE A 236 -41.45 -1.20 32.57
CA ILE A 236 -41.67 -0.69 31.20
C ILE A 236 -40.62 0.36 30.86
N THR A 237 -40.33 1.28 31.78
CA THR A 237 -39.31 2.33 31.58
C THR A 237 -37.91 1.73 31.44
N ILE A 238 -37.52 0.76 32.26
CA ILE A 238 -36.23 0.05 32.13
C ILE A 238 -36.16 -0.71 30.81
N LYS A 239 -37.23 -1.42 30.43
CA LYS A 239 -37.31 -2.20 29.19
C LYS A 239 -37.23 -1.29 27.95
N GLY A 240 -37.90 -0.14 27.99
CA GLY A 240 -37.80 0.91 27.00
C GLY A 240 -36.37 1.46 26.90
N LYS A 241 -35.78 1.85 28.03
CA LYS A 241 -34.40 2.36 28.09
C LYS A 241 -33.38 1.34 27.56
N LEU A 242 -33.51 0.05 27.91
CA LEU A 242 -32.65 -1.00 27.35
C LEU A 242 -32.87 -1.17 25.83
N ARG A 243 -34.12 -1.24 25.35
CA ARG A 243 -34.41 -1.33 23.92
C ARG A 243 -33.84 -0.15 23.14
N PHE A 244 -34.00 1.08 23.63
CA PHE A 244 -33.43 2.27 23.00
C PHE A 244 -31.90 2.29 23.04
N ALA A 245 -31.28 1.88 24.15
CA ALA A 245 -29.82 1.78 24.23
C ALA A 245 -29.25 0.75 23.24
N PHE A 246 -29.90 -0.41 23.11
CA PHE A 246 -29.50 -1.45 22.16
C PHE A 246 -29.72 -1.02 20.70
N LEU A 247 -30.85 -0.37 20.39
CA LEU A 247 -31.12 0.17 19.07
C LEU A 247 -30.11 1.27 18.70
N GLY A 248 -29.76 2.14 19.66
CA GLY A 248 -28.72 3.14 19.47
C GLY A 248 -27.35 2.52 19.20
N LEU A 249 -26.98 1.47 19.94
CA LEU A 249 -25.71 0.77 19.75
C LEU A 249 -25.64 0.05 18.40
N SER A 250 -26.73 -0.57 17.94
CA SER A 250 -26.77 -1.24 16.64
C SER A 250 -26.69 -0.24 15.48
N VAL A 251 -27.34 0.92 15.58
CA VAL A 251 -27.22 2.00 14.60
C VAL A 251 -25.80 2.57 14.55
N LEU A 252 -25.20 2.86 15.72
CA LEU A 252 -23.79 3.29 15.80
C LEU A 252 -22.84 2.26 15.18
N PHE A 253 -23.13 0.98 15.37
CA PHE A 253 -22.35 -0.11 14.78
C PHE A 253 -22.47 -0.15 13.25
N ILE A 254 -23.69 -0.05 12.70
CA ILE A 254 -23.91 0.01 11.25
C ILE A 254 -23.18 1.21 10.65
N ILE A 255 -23.27 2.38 11.29
CA ILE A 255 -22.57 3.60 10.86
C ILE A 255 -21.05 3.42 10.91
N PHE A 256 -20.51 2.86 12.00
CA PHE A 256 -19.08 2.59 12.13
C PHE A 256 -18.58 1.62 11.06
N THR A 257 -19.31 0.54 10.81
CA THR A 257 -18.98 -0.45 9.77
C THR A 257 -19.05 0.17 8.38
N ALA A 258 -20.07 0.97 8.08
CA ALA A 258 -20.20 1.68 6.82
C ALA A 258 -19.06 2.70 6.61
N LEU A 259 -18.71 3.48 7.64
CA LEU A 259 -17.59 4.43 7.60
C LEU A 259 -16.24 3.71 7.44
N SER A 260 -16.05 2.59 8.12
CA SER A 260 -14.87 1.72 8.01
C SER A 260 -14.70 1.16 6.60
N LEU A 261 -15.77 0.60 6.02
CA LEU A 261 -15.82 0.13 4.64
C LEU A 261 -15.57 1.25 3.63
N ASN A 262 -16.21 2.41 3.82
CA ASN A 262 -16.03 3.55 2.92
C ASN A 262 -14.59 4.06 2.93
N ARG A 263 -13.98 4.19 4.12
CA ARG A 263 -12.58 4.59 4.27
C ARG A 263 -11.62 3.58 3.65
N MET A 264 -11.90 2.29 3.79
CA MET A 264 -11.14 1.22 3.12
C MET A 264 -11.23 1.32 1.59
N ASN A 265 -12.43 1.54 1.04
CA ASN A 265 -12.61 1.72 -0.40
C ASN A 265 -11.85 2.95 -0.91
N LEU A 266 -11.88 4.07 -0.19
CA LEU A 266 -11.14 5.29 -0.54
C LEU A 266 -9.62 5.08 -0.56
N ILE A 267 -9.08 4.33 0.41
CA ILE A 267 -7.64 4.00 0.45
C ILE A 267 -7.28 3.10 -0.74
N ASN A 268 -8.10 2.08 -1.02
CA ASN A 268 -7.87 1.19 -2.15
C ASN A 268 -7.93 1.94 -3.49
N GLN A 269 -8.96 2.78 -3.69
CA GLN A 269 -9.13 3.56 -4.92
C GLN A 269 -7.97 4.52 -5.17
N LYS A 270 -7.48 5.21 -4.12
CA LYS A 270 -6.26 6.04 -4.24
C LYS A 270 -5.03 5.22 -4.62
N SER A 271 -4.88 4.01 -4.08
CA SER A 271 -3.77 3.14 -4.48
C SER A 271 -3.90 2.71 -5.95
N THR A 272 -5.10 2.39 -6.43
CA THR A 272 -5.32 2.00 -7.83
C THR A 272 -5.06 3.14 -8.82
N GLU A 273 -5.45 4.37 -8.48
CA GLU A 273 -5.20 5.56 -9.32
C GLU A 273 -3.70 5.88 -9.46
N ILE A 274 -2.88 5.55 -8.46
CA ILE A 274 -1.41 5.67 -8.53
C ILE A 274 -0.80 4.64 -9.50
N TYR A 275 -1.44 3.50 -9.74
CA TYR A 275 -0.95 2.48 -10.68
C TYR A 275 -1.43 2.69 -12.13
N GLN A 276 -2.42 3.56 -12.36
CA GLN A 276 -2.99 3.80 -13.69
C GLN A 276 -2.51 5.09 -14.37
N ASN A 277 -1.80 5.97 -13.66
CA ASN A 277 -1.18 7.19 -14.19
C ASN A 277 0.34 7.12 -14.10
#